data_AF-A0AA43HBQ3-F1
#
_entry.id   AF-A0AA43HBQ3-F1
#
_cell.length_a   1.000
_cell.length_b   1.000
_cell.length_c   1.000
_cell.angle_alpha   90.00
_cell.angle_beta   90.00
_cell.angle_gamma   90.00
#
_symmetry.space_group_name_H-M   'P 1'
#
loop_
_entity.id
_entity.type
_entity.pdbx_description
1 polymer ?
#
loop_
_entity_poly.entity_id
_entity_poly.type
_entity_poly.pdbx_seq_one_letter_code
_entity_poly.pdbx_strand_id
1 'polypeptide(L)'
;MKKTLLTLLICVGTIAGATAQQEYLPTEANLKAREEFRDNKFGIFIHWGIYSMMGDGEWVMHNKNINHAEYAKQASAFYPIRFNAAEWVAAIKASGAKYICFTSRHHDGFSMFDTQYSDYNVVDATPFKRDVIKELAAECHKQGIKLHFYYSHLDWTRDDYYPLGRTGRGTGRTTHGKWETYYAFMNNQLTELLTNYGSIGAIWFDGVWDHDQDPGFDWQLPEQYALIHRLQPSCLIGNNHHVTPFPGEDIQIFERDLPGENKAGLSGQDVSALPLETCETMNRTWGYRATDQDYKDLKTLVHYLVKAAGKNANLLMNIGPQPNGELPATSVERLKQIGEWMQVYGETIHGTRGGLVAPRPWGVTTQKDNRLFVHILELEDKGLFLPITDRKIKKATCFKTQSPIKFKQDKNGVVLELPEVPTDIDYVVELTF
;
A
#
# COMPACT_ATOMS: atom_id res chain seq x y z
N MET A 1 16.31 -68.84 -52.44
CA MET A 1 16.10 -67.61 -53.23
C MET A 1 14.93 -66.85 -52.64
N LYS A 2 15.14 -65.58 -52.23
CA LYS A 2 14.15 -64.45 -52.24
C LYS A 2 12.87 -64.64 -51.39
N LYS A 3 12.39 -63.74 -50.53
CA LYS A 3 12.54 -62.28 -50.40
C LYS A 3 12.02 -61.86 -49.01
N THR A 4 12.71 -60.89 -48.44
CA THR A 4 12.32 -60.00 -47.34
C THR A 4 11.08 -59.17 -47.70
N LEU A 5 10.19 -58.90 -46.74
CA LEU A 5 9.42 -57.65 -46.72
C LEU A 5 9.27 -57.18 -45.27
N LEU A 6 9.80 -55.99 -45.04
CA LEU A 6 9.88 -55.25 -43.79
C LEU A 6 8.69 -54.28 -43.77
N THR A 7 7.80 -54.36 -42.76
CA THR A 7 6.76 -53.35 -42.56
C THR A 7 7.13 -52.51 -41.35
N LEU A 8 7.55 -51.28 -41.61
CA LEU A 8 7.93 -50.26 -40.64
C LEU A 8 6.66 -49.61 -40.08
N LEU A 9 6.35 -49.81 -38.79
CA LEU A 9 5.29 -49.06 -38.11
C LEU A 9 5.89 -47.74 -37.60
N ILE A 10 5.48 -46.62 -38.20
CA ILE A 10 5.83 -45.28 -37.74
C ILE A 10 4.82 -44.89 -36.66
N CYS A 11 5.22 -44.97 -35.39
CA CYS A 11 4.51 -44.30 -34.30
C CYS A 11 4.93 -42.83 -34.30
N VAL A 12 4.08 -41.96 -34.85
CA VAL A 12 4.19 -40.51 -34.64
C VAL A 12 3.75 -40.22 -33.21
N GLY A 13 4.74 -40.07 -32.31
CA GLY A 13 4.50 -39.54 -30.98
C GLY A 13 4.17 -38.05 -31.07
N THR A 14 2.90 -37.71 -30.87
CA THR A 14 2.48 -36.33 -30.58
C THR A 14 3.10 -35.91 -29.25
N ILE A 15 4.18 -35.12 -29.31
CA ILE A 15 4.68 -34.37 -28.15
C ILE A 15 3.67 -33.24 -27.93
N ALA A 16 2.66 -33.51 -27.11
CA ALA A 16 1.88 -32.46 -26.49
C ALA A 16 2.83 -31.74 -25.52
N GLY A 17 3.37 -30.59 -25.95
CA GLY A 17 4.06 -29.67 -25.06
C GLY A 17 3.05 -29.15 -24.04
N ALA A 18 3.02 -29.77 -22.86
CA ALA A 18 2.45 -29.13 -21.70
C ALA A 18 3.30 -27.89 -21.44
N THR A 19 2.78 -26.71 -21.76
CA THR A 19 3.29 -25.45 -21.21
C THR A 19 3.05 -25.52 -19.71
N ALA A 20 4.01 -26.07 -18.97
CA ALA A 20 4.08 -25.84 -17.54
C ALA A 20 4.07 -24.32 -17.35
N GLN A 21 3.06 -23.82 -16.65
CA GLN A 21 2.97 -22.41 -16.28
C GLN A 21 4.28 -22.10 -15.55
N GLN A 22 5.12 -21.27 -16.18
CA GLN A 22 6.46 -21.01 -15.68
C GLN A 22 6.29 -20.29 -14.35
N GLU A 23 6.62 -20.97 -13.25
CA GLU A 23 6.49 -20.44 -11.90
C GLU A 23 7.26 -19.11 -11.83
N TYR A 24 6.61 -18.03 -11.41
CA TYR A 24 7.24 -16.71 -11.34
C TYR A 24 8.44 -16.77 -10.39
N LEU A 25 9.61 -16.38 -10.89
CA LEU A 25 10.83 -16.23 -10.11
C LEU A 25 11.20 -14.74 -10.07
N PRO A 26 11.17 -14.09 -8.89
CA PRO A 26 11.52 -12.68 -8.79
C PRO A 26 12.98 -12.45 -9.16
N THR A 27 13.25 -11.36 -9.88
CA THR A 27 14.62 -10.96 -10.24
C THR A 27 15.39 -10.47 -9.01
N GLU A 28 16.72 -10.41 -9.09
CA GLU A 28 17.54 -9.80 -8.02
C GLU A 28 17.13 -8.35 -7.72
N ALA A 29 16.77 -7.59 -8.76
CA ALA A 29 16.28 -6.22 -8.63
C ALA A 29 14.96 -6.15 -7.85
N ASN A 30 14.05 -7.10 -8.11
CA ASN A 30 12.79 -7.21 -7.37
C ASN A 30 13.04 -7.58 -5.90
N LEU A 31 13.87 -8.60 -5.62
CA LEU A 31 14.21 -9.00 -4.26
C LEU A 31 14.84 -7.86 -3.46
N LYS A 32 15.73 -7.06 -4.10
CA LYS A 32 16.28 -5.86 -3.48
C LYS A 32 15.20 -4.81 -3.20
N ALA A 33 14.28 -4.58 -4.13
CA ALA A 33 13.16 -3.65 -3.93
C ALA A 33 12.24 -4.10 -2.79
N ARG A 34 12.01 -5.41 -2.61
CA ARG A 34 11.26 -5.97 -1.47
C ARG A 34 11.95 -5.65 -0.14
N GLU A 35 13.27 -5.79 -0.05
CA GLU A 35 14.00 -5.43 1.17
C GLU A 35 14.00 -3.92 1.42
N GLU A 36 14.21 -3.08 0.39
CA GLU A 36 14.08 -1.62 0.50
C GLU A 36 12.68 -1.22 0.99
N PHE A 37 11.64 -1.87 0.48
CA PHE A 37 10.27 -1.65 0.93
C PHE A 37 10.09 -2.03 2.40
N ARG A 38 10.62 -3.18 2.85
CA ARG A 38 10.58 -3.58 4.27
C ARG A 38 11.32 -2.61 5.19
N ASP A 39 12.34 -1.93 4.69
CA ASP A 39 13.13 -0.95 5.44
C ASP A 39 12.40 0.39 5.58
N ASN A 40 11.55 0.74 4.61
CA ASN A 40 10.83 2.01 4.58
C ASN A 40 9.87 2.20 5.76
N LYS A 41 9.12 1.16 6.14
CA LYS A 41 8.11 1.12 7.24
C LYS A 41 6.95 2.09 7.18
N PHE A 42 7.09 3.25 6.56
CA PHE A 42 6.07 4.29 6.58
C PHE A 42 5.94 4.96 5.22
N GLY A 43 4.71 5.01 4.72
CA GLY A 43 4.33 5.72 3.49
C GLY A 43 3.02 6.47 3.66
N ILE A 44 2.73 7.36 2.71
CA ILE A 44 1.47 8.12 2.65
C ILE A 44 0.66 7.70 1.43
N PHE A 45 -0.60 7.36 1.65
CA PHE A 45 -1.58 7.11 0.60
C PHE A 45 -2.29 8.41 0.26
N ILE A 46 -2.48 8.69 -1.02
CA ILE A 46 -3.26 9.82 -1.51
C ILE A 46 -4.40 9.33 -2.39
N HIS A 47 -5.62 9.45 -1.86
CA HIS A 47 -6.86 9.28 -2.62
C HIS A 47 -7.37 10.65 -3.08
N TRP A 48 -7.01 11.01 -4.32
CA TRP A 48 -7.45 12.24 -4.94
C TRP A 48 -7.93 12.04 -6.37
N GLY A 49 -9.03 12.71 -6.69
CA GLY A 49 -9.70 12.64 -7.98
C GLY A 49 -10.92 13.56 -7.98
N ILE A 50 -11.70 13.53 -9.05
CA ILE A 50 -12.88 14.40 -9.17
C ILE A 50 -13.94 14.10 -8.12
N TYR A 51 -13.96 12.91 -7.49
CA TYR A 51 -14.80 12.63 -6.31
C TYR A 51 -14.62 13.64 -5.17
N SER A 52 -13.45 14.27 -5.05
CA SER A 52 -13.21 15.31 -4.06
C SER A 52 -14.14 16.52 -4.22
N MET A 53 -14.65 16.78 -5.44
CA MET A 53 -15.61 17.86 -5.72
C MET A 53 -16.97 17.64 -5.04
N MET A 54 -17.37 16.39 -4.83
CA MET A 54 -18.61 16.04 -4.10
C MET A 54 -18.42 16.09 -2.59
N GLY A 55 -17.17 15.99 -2.10
CA GLY A 55 -16.85 15.99 -0.68
C GLY A 55 -17.56 14.88 0.11
N ASP A 56 -17.75 13.70 -0.49
CA ASP A 56 -18.48 12.58 0.13
C ASP A 56 -17.79 11.22 -0.07
N GLY A 57 -16.46 11.22 -0.18
CA GLY A 57 -15.66 10.03 -0.42
C GLY A 57 -15.69 9.55 -1.89
N GLU A 58 -14.74 8.69 -2.19
CA GLU A 58 -14.44 8.15 -3.52
C GLU A 58 -15.50 7.19 -4.06
N TRP A 59 -16.26 6.52 -3.17
CA TRP A 59 -17.37 5.62 -3.53
C TRP A 59 -18.69 6.36 -3.81
N VAL A 60 -18.73 7.69 -3.77
CA VAL A 60 -19.97 8.49 -3.90
C VAL A 60 -20.76 8.16 -5.18
N MET A 61 -20.08 7.87 -6.28
CA MET A 61 -20.70 7.51 -7.56
C MET A 61 -21.53 6.23 -7.44
N HIS A 62 -20.95 5.18 -6.84
CA HIS A 62 -21.63 3.93 -6.56
C HIS A 62 -22.73 4.10 -5.51
N ASN A 63 -22.39 4.68 -4.35
CA ASN A 63 -23.29 4.76 -3.19
C ASN A 63 -24.57 5.55 -3.46
N LYS A 64 -24.51 6.53 -4.36
CA LYS A 64 -25.66 7.36 -4.74
C LYS A 64 -26.25 6.99 -6.11
N ASN A 65 -25.76 5.92 -6.75
CA ASN A 65 -26.16 5.52 -8.10
C ASN A 65 -26.13 6.70 -9.08
N ILE A 66 -25.04 7.48 -9.04
CA ILE A 66 -24.88 8.63 -9.92
C ILE A 66 -24.59 8.09 -11.32
N ASN A 67 -25.35 8.58 -12.31
CA ASN A 67 -25.08 8.25 -13.70
C ASN A 67 -23.64 8.66 -14.09
N HIS A 68 -22.88 7.76 -14.71
CA HIS A 68 -21.47 8.00 -15.03
C HIS A 68 -21.24 9.20 -15.94
N ALA A 69 -22.12 9.45 -16.92
CA ALA A 69 -22.02 10.59 -17.82
C ALA A 69 -22.29 11.91 -17.08
N GLU A 70 -23.20 11.93 -16.11
CA GLU A 70 -23.43 13.11 -15.25
C GLU A 70 -22.27 13.31 -14.26
N TYR A 71 -21.75 12.22 -13.69
CA TYR A 71 -20.59 12.25 -12.80
C TYR A 71 -19.34 12.84 -13.49
N ALA A 72 -19.11 12.45 -14.75
CA ALA A 72 -17.99 12.90 -15.56
C ALA A 72 -17.96 14.42 -15.80
N LYS A 73 -19.12 15.10 -15.78
CA LYS A 73 -19.21 16.56 -15.96
C LYS A 73 -18.46 17.34 -14.88
N GLN A 74 -18.20 16.76 -13.71
CA GLN A 74 -17.40 17.40 -12.67
C GLN A 74 -15.99 17.75 -13.15
N ALA A 75 -15.43 16.99 -14.09
CA ALA A 75 -14.12 17.25 -14.66
C ALA A 75 -14.02 18.66 -15.26
N SER A 76 -15.09 19.18 -15.89
CA SER A 76 -15.09 20.53 -16.48
C SER A 76 -14.99 21.65 -15.45
N ALA A 77 -15.21 21.36 -14.17
CA ALA A 77 -15.07 22.30 -13.05
C ALA A 77 -13.89 21.97 -12.13
N PHE A 78 -13.19 20.86 -12.37
CA PHE A 78 -12.06 20.45 -11.54
C PHE A 78 -10.83 21.32 -11.85
N TYR A 79 -10.57 22.29 -11.00
CA TYR A 79 -9.46 23.23 -11.13
C TYR A 79 -8.72 23.38 -9.79
N PRO A 80 -7.82 22.44 -9.46
CA PRO A 80 -7.08 22.46 -8.21
C PRO A 80 -5.97 23.52 -8.21
N ILE A 81 -6.38 24.77 -8.14
CA ILE A 81 -5.51 25.96 -8.24
C ILE A 81 -4.40 26.00 -7.18
N ARG A 82 -4.57 25.30 -6.06
CA ARG A 82 -3.60 25.25 -4.96
C ARG A 82 -2.77 23.96 -4.94
N PHE A 83 -2.90 23.10 -5.94
CA PHE A 83 -2.03 21.92 -6.04
C PHE A 83 -0.57 22.31 -6.25
N ASN A 84 0.28 21.82 -5.36
CA ASN A 84 1.73 21.99 -5.39
C ASN A 84 2.43 20.69 -4.98
N ALA A 85 3.02 19.99 -5.96
CA ALA A 85 3.76 18.75 -5.73
C ALA A 85 4.96 18.94 -4.77
N ALA A 86 5.67 20.07 -4.84
CA ALA A 86 6.79 20.39 -3.96
C ALA A 86 6.39 20.45 -2.49
N GLU A 87 5.28 21.13 -2.20
CA GLU A 87 4.75 21.24 -0.84
C GLU A 87 4.23 19.90 -0.31
N TRP A 88 3.53 19.13 -1.15
CA TRP A 88 3.03 17.81 -0.77
C TRP A 88 4.18 16.86 -0.41
N VAL A 89 5.16 16.71 -1.31
CA VAL A 89 6.30 15.80 -1.10
C VAL A 89 7.14 16.26 0.09
N ALA A 90 7.32 17.57 0.29
CA ALA A 90 8.05 18.10 1.43
C ALA A 90 7.36 17.81 2.76
N ALA A 91 6.04 18.03 2.85
CA ALA A 91 5.27 17.74 4.06
C ALA A 91 5.28 16.24 4.40
N ILE A 92 5.15 15.38 3.38
CA ILE A 92 5.19 13.93 3.53
C ILE A 92 6.58 13.46 3.94
N LYS A 93 7.65 13.96 3.32
CA LYS A 93 9.03 13.65 3.72
C LYS A 93 9.31 14.06 5.17
N ALA A 94 8.82 15.23 5.58
CA ALA A 94 9.01 15.75 6.92
C ALA A 94 8.35 14.88 8.00
N SER A 95 7.31 14.10 7.67
CA SER A 95 6.69 13.16 8.60
C SER A 95 7.54 11.91 8.86
N GLY A 96 8.62 11.71 8.10
CA GLY A 96 9.44 10.50 8.14
C GLY A 96 9.01 9.42 7.13
N ALA A 97 7.92 9.62 6.40
CA ALA A 97 7.51 8.70 5.33
C ALA A 97 8.59 8.61 4.24
N LYS A 98 8.73 7.42 3.65
CA LYS A 98 9.73 7.11 2.62
C LYS A 98 9.14 6.91 1.22
N TYR A 99 7.82 6.77 1.14
CA TYR A 99 7.13 6.59 -0.12
C TYR A 99 5.73 7.21 -0.11
N ILE A 100 5.23 7.49 -1.31
CA ILE A 100 3.86 7.95 -1.57
C ILE A 100 3.20 6.92 -2.47
N CYS A 101 1.99 6.49 -2.13
CA CYS A 101 1.11 5.78 -3.05
C CYS A 101 0.01 6.74 -3.51
N PHE A 102 -0.07 7.01 -4.81
CA PHE A 102 -1.04 7.96 -5.36
C PHE A 102 -2.04 7.26 -6.27
N THR A 103 -3.33 7.59 -6.12
CA THR A 103 -4.43 7.12 -6.99
C THR A 103 -4.26 7.64 -8.41
N SER A 104 -3.53 6.89 -9.25
CA SER A 104 -3.38 7.21 -10.67
C SER A 104 -4.71 7.13 -11.40
N ARG A 105 -5.56 6.21 -10.95
CA ARG A 105 -6.94 6.02 -11.40
C ARG A 105 -7.72 5.25 -10.34
N HIS A 106 -8.90 5.73 -9.98
CA HIS A 106 -9.82 5.06 -9.06
C HIS A 106 -10.98 4.38 -9.81
N HIS A 107 -11.88 3.74 -9.08
CA HIS A 107 -13.07 3.05 -9.59
C HIS A 107 -13.97 3.92 -10.49
N ASP A 108 -13.98 5.25 -10.31
CA ASP A 108 -14.76 6.16 -11.16
C ASP A 108 -14.21 6.27 -12.59
N GLY A 109 -13.04 5.68 -12.87
CA GLY A 109 -12.43 5.62 -14.18
C GLY A 109 -11.66 6.90 -14.56
N PHE A 110 -11.63 7.92 -13.71
CA PHE A 110 -10.94 9.17 -14.01
C PHE A 110 -9.43 9.02 -13.84
N SER A 111 -8.67 9.31 -14.90
CA SER A 111 -7.21 9.19 -14.87
C SER A 111 -6.56 10.49 -14.38
N MET A 112 -5.74 10.43 -13.34
CA MET A 112 -5.03 11.58 -12.74
C MET A 112 -3.68 11.88 -13.43
N PHE A 113 -3.51 11.41 -14.67
CA PHE A 113 -2.32 11.57 -15.49
C PHE A 113 -2.68 11.75 -16.97
N ASP A 114 -1.75 12.25 -17.77
CA ASP A 114 -1.93 12.47 -19.20
C ASP A 114 -1.86 11.14 -19.97
N THR A 115 -3.01 10.55 -20.26
CA THR A 115 -3.12 9.26 -20.96
C THR A 115 -3.69 9.47 -22.36
N GLN A 116 -3.04 8.92 -23.37
CA GLN A 116 -3.53 9.01 -24.76
C GLN A 116 -4.72 8.07 -25.05
N TYR A 117 -5.07 7.20 -24.10
CA TYR A 117 -6.07 6.14 -24.30
C TYR A 117 -7.47 6.52 -23.81
N SER A 118 -7.64 7.72 -23.26
CA SER A 118 -8.94 8.25 -22.82
C SER A 118 -8.86 9.76 -22.57
N ASP A 119 -9.74 10.54 -23.21
CA ASP A 119 -9.90 11.98 -22.93
C ASP A 119 -10.43 12.25 -21.52
N TYR A 120 -10.94 11.22 -20.82
CA TYR A 120 -11.41 11.31 -19.44
C TYR A 120 -10.23 11.25 -18.44
N ASN A 121 -9.40 12.28 -18.51
CA ASN A 121 -8.20 12.43 -17.70
C ASN A 121 -8.00 13.88 -17.21
N VAL A 122 -7.11 14.08 -16.24
CA VAL A 122 -6.87 15.38 -15.59
C VAL A 122 -6.39 16.46 -16.56
N VAL A 123 -5.71 16.10 -17.64
CA VAL A 123 -5.20 17.04 -18.64
C VAL A 123 -6.30 17.40 -19.65
N ASP A 124 -6.98 16.43 -20.24
CA ASP A 124 -7.91 16.68 -21.33
C ASP A 124 -9.30 17.12 -20.85
N ALA A 125 -9.85 16.46 -19.83
CA ALA A 125 -11.23 16.70 -19.40
C ALA A 125 -11.41 17.91 -18.48
N THR A 126 -10.32 18.54 -18.02
CA THR A 126 -10.39 19.59 -16.99
C THR A 126 -9.82 20.93 -17.49
N PRO A 127 -10.19 22.07 -16.88
CA PRO A 127 -9.52 23.35 -17.11
C PRO A 127 -8.10 23.41 -16.48
N PHE A 128 -7.70 22.42 -15.69
CA PHE A 128 -6.41 22.43 -14.98
C PHE A 128 -5.21 22.17 -15.88
N LYS A 129 -5.37 21.27 -16.87
CA LYS A 129 -4.40 20.98 -17.95
C LYS A 129 -2.99 20.54 -17.49
N ARG A 130 -2.80 20.24 -16.21
CA ARG A 130 -1.51 19.83 -15.63
C ARG A 130 -1.53 18.33 -15.33
N ASP A 131 -0.45 17.65 -15.70
CA ASP A 131 -0.22 16.25 -15.35
C ASP A 131 0.29 16.16 -13.90
N VAL A 132 -0.62 15.84 -12.99
CA VAL A 132 -0.37 15.72 -11.55
C VAL A 132 0.67 14.64 -11.25
N ILE A 133 0.60 13.49 -11.94
CA ILE A 133 1.55 12.40 -11.74
C ILE A 133 2.95 12.82 -12.20
N LYS A 134 3.07 13.53 -13.33
CA LYS A 134 4.37 14.04 -13.80
C LYS A 134 5.04 14.96 -12.78
N GLU A 135 4.27 15.89 -12.21
CA GLU A 135 4.78 16.82 -11.21
C GLU A 135 5.16 16.10 -9.91
N LEU A 136 4.35 15.14 -9.44
CA LEU A 136 4.67 14.32 -8.27
C LEU A 136 5.90 13.45 -8.48
N ALA A 137 6.03 12.79 -9.64
CA ALA A 137 7.17 11.94 -9.97
C ALA A 137 8.48 12.73 -9.96
N ALA A 138 8.50 13.88 -10.63
CA ALA A 138 9.67 14.76 -10.68
C ALA A 138 10.11 15.19 -9.27
N GLU A 139 9.16 15.58 -8.42
CA GLU A 139 9.48 16.04 -7.08
C GLU A 139 9.85 14.89 -6.13
N CYS A 140 9.21 13.73 -6.27
CA CYS A 140 9.58 12.52 -5.53
C CYS A 140 11.03 12.13 -5.82
N HIS A 141 11.45 12.11 -7.08
CA HIS A 141 12.85 11.85 -7.46
C HIS A 141 13.80 12.91 -6.89
N LYS A 142 13.43 14.18 -6.99
CA LYS A 142 14.23 15.30 -6.47
C LYS A 142 14.40 15.26 -4.94
N GLN A 143 13.37 14.86 -4.20
CA GLN A 143 13.39 14.84 -2.74
C GLN A 143 13.78 13.49 -2.14
N GLY A 144 13.96 12.44 -2.95
CA GLY A 144 14.33 11.10 -2.50
C GLY A 144 13.18 10.35 -1.82
N ILE A 145 11.96 10.56 -2.31
CA ILE A 145 10.75 9.81 -1.90
C ILE A 145 10.40 8.84 -3.03
N LYS A 146 10.10 7.58 -2.69
CA LYS A 146 9.64 6.62 -3.70
C LYS A 146 8.18 6.91 -4.06
N LEU A 147 7.85 6.86 -5.35
CA LEU A 147 6.47 7.00 -5.82
C LEU A 147 5.92 5.64 -6.24
N HIS A 148 4.77 5.28 -5.70
CA HIS A 148 3.96 4.12 -6.06
C HIS A 148 2.65 4.62 -6.70
N PHE A 149 2.08 3.83 -7.59
CA PHE A 149 0.78 4.12 -8.19
C PHE A 149 -0.25 3.12 -7.73
N TYR A 150 -1.34 3.63 -7.17
CA TYR A 150 -2.58 2.88 -7.08
C TYR A 150 -3.24 2.86 -8.46
N TYR A 151 -3.73 1.70 -8.86
CA TYR A 151 -4.48 1.52 -10.10
C TYR A 151 -5.68 0.60 -9.85
N SER A 152 -6.88 1.07 -10.18
CA SER A 152 -8.07 0.23 -10.07
C SER A 152 -8.25 -0.67 -11.30
N HIS A 153 -8.45 -1.96 -11.05
CA HIS A 153 -8.85 -2.94 -12.05
C HIS A 153 -10.29 -2.73 -12.52
N LEU A 154 -11.21 -2.40 -11.60
CA LEU A 154 -12.60 -2.17 -11.95
C LEU A 154 -12.81 -0.72 -12.43
N ASP A 155 -13.85 -0.52 -13.24
CA ASP A 155 -14.22 0.80 -13.75
C ASP A 155 -15.74 0.97 -13.69
N TRP A 156 -16.23 2.13 -13.24
CA TRP A 156 -17.66 2.43 -13.13
C TRP A 156 -18.21 3.31 -14.25
N THR A 157 -17.38 3.67 -15.22
CA THR A 157 -17.69 4.61 -16.30
C THR A 157 -17.66 3.94 -17.66
N ARG A 158 -16.72 3.03 -17.91
CA ARG A 158 -16.54 2.41 -19.22
C ARG A 158 -17.51 1.26 -19.45
N ASP A 159 -18.07 1.22 -20.66
CA ASP A 159 -18.93 0.13 -21.11
C ASP A 159 -18.12 -1.14 -21.44
N ASP A 160 -16.87 -1.01 -21.87
CA ASP A 160 -16.05 -2.15 -22.27
C ASP A 160 -15.49 -2.99 -21.12
N TYR A 161 -15.55 -2.49 -19.88
CA TYR A 161 -15.41 -3.30 -18.66
C TYR A 161 -16.63 -4.22 -18.54
N TYR A 162 -16.56 -5.36 -19.22
CA TYR A 162 -17.65 -6.31 -19.34
C TYR A 162 -17.15 -7.77 -19.31
N PRO A 163 -17.84 -8.72 -18.65
CA PRO A 163 -19.07 -8.55 -17.86
C PRO A 163 -18.89 -7.53 -16.72
N LEU A 164 -19.97 -6.83 -16.36
CA LEU A 164 -19.93 -5.92 -15.22
C LEU A 164 -19.80 -6.74 -13.93
N GLY A 165 -18.93 -6.34 -13.01
CA GLY A 165 -18.84 -6.92 -11.66
C GLY A 165 -19.97 -6.46 -10.75
N ARG A 166 -19.87 -6.71 -9.44
CA ARG A 166 -20.97 -6.48 -8.48
C ARG A 166 -21.23 -5.00 -8.15
N THR A 167 -20.27 -4.12 -8.36
CA THR A 167 -20.37 -2.69 -8.06
C THR A 167 -20.70 -1.82 -9.27
N GLY A 168 -20.97 -0.54 -9.02
CA GLY A 168 -21.32 0.43 -10.05
C GLY A 168 -22.57 0.09 -10.88
N ARG A 169 -23.47 -0.80 -10.41
CA ARG A 169 -24.65 -1.26 -11.15
C ARG A 169 -25.70 -0.18 -11.41
N GLY A 170 -25.80 0.82 -10.53
CA GLY A 170 -26.72 1.95 -10.69
C GLY A 170 -26.15 3.15 -11.43
N THR A 171 -24.97 3.03 -12.04
CA THR A 171 -24.27 4.15 -12.73
C THR A 171 -24.81 4.42 -14.14
N GLY A 172 -25.84 3.70 -14.55
CA GLY A 172 -26.44 3.82 -15.88
C GLY A 172 -25.57 3.27 -17.02
N ARG A 173 -24.48 2.56 -16.71
CA ARG A 173 -23.74 1.76 -17.69
C ARG A 173 -24.64 0.68 -18.28
N THR A 174 -24.48 0.42 -19.56
CA THR A 174 -25.24 -0.58 -20.31
C THR A 174 -24.54 -1.94 -20.23
N THR A 175 -25.29 -3.03 -20.39
CA THR A 175 -24.72 -4.38 -20.35
C THR A 175 -24.20 -4.81 -21.72
N HIS A 176 -23.17 -4.14 -22.21
CA HIS A 176 -22.48 -4.53 -23.44
C HIS A 176 -21.01 -4.18 -23.34
N GLY A 177 -20.12 -5.00 -23.88
CA GLY A 177 -18.69 -4.70 -23.85
C GLY A 177 -17.87 -5.95 -24.13
N LYS A 178 -16.55 -5.78 -24.12
CA LYS A 178 -15.57 -6.80 -24.48
C LYS A 178 -14.38 -6.67 -23.55
N TRP A 179 -14.25 -7.60 -22.61
CA TRP A 179 -13.16 -7.62 -21.63
C TRP A 179 -11.79 -7.39 -22.27
N GLU A 180 -11.54 -8.00 -23.44
CA GLU A 180 -10.26 -7.88 -24.14
C GLU A 180 -9.89 -6.44 -24.50
N THR A 181 -10.90 -5.59 -24.75
CA THR A 181 -10.69 -4.18 -25.10
C THR A 181 -10.36 -3.34 -23.87
N TYR A 182 -11.04 -3.58 -22.75
CA TYR A 182 -10.74 -2.93 -21.48
C TYR A 182 -9.39 -3.40 -20.90
N TYR A 183 -9.09 -4.70 -20.99
CA TYR A 183 -7.81 -5.26 -20.59
C TYR A 183 -6.63 -4.66 -21.38
N ALA A 184 -6.76 -4.54 -22.70
CA ALA A 184 -5.76 -3.86 -23.53
C ALA A 184 -5.57 -2.40 -23.12
N PHE A 185 -6.67 -1.69 -22.84
CA PHE A 185 -6.66 -0.33 -22.37
C PHE A 185 -5.97 -0.17 -20.99
N MET A 186 -6.23 -1.06 -20.03
CA MET A 186 -5.52 -1.06 -18.74
C MET A 186 -4.01 -1.27 -18.93
N ASN A 187 -3.61 -2.25 -19.72
CA ASN A 187 -2.20 -2.56 -19.96
C ASN A 187 -1.47 -1.44 -20.70
N ASN A 188 -2.17 -0.74 -21.59
CA ASN A 188 -1.68 0.45 -22.26
C ASN A 188 -1.43 1.60 -21.26
N GLN A 189 -2.36 1.84 -20.32
CA GLN A 189 -2.16 2.82 -19.25
C GLN A 189 -1.05 2.44 -18.28
N LEU A 190 -0.98 1.17 -17.86
CA LEU A 190 0.12 0.66 -17.03
C LEU A 190 1.47 0.83 -17.74
N THR A 191 1.50 0.66 -19.06
CA THR A 191 2.70 0.94 -19.86
C THR A 191 3.08 2.41 -19.77
N GLU A 192 2.15 3.35 -19.99
CA GLU A 192 2.41 4.80 -19.83
C GLU A 192 2.93 5.14 -18.43
N LEU A 193 2.28 4.61 -17.38
CA LEU A 193 2.66 4.82 -15.99
C LEU A 193 4.10 4.34 -15.70
N LEU A 194 4.51 3.25 -16.33
CA LEU A 194 5.82 2.62 -16.13
C LEU A 194 6.90 3.08 -17.12
N THR A 195 6.57 3.86 -18.15
CA THR A 195 7.56 4.37 -19.12
C THR A 195 7.73 5.88 -19.10
N ASN A 196 6.70 6.65 -18.70
CA ASN A 196 6.70 8.10 -18.87
C ASN A 196 7.09 8.88 -17.61
N TYR A 197 7.08 8.24 -16.43
CA TYR A 197 7.22 8.89 -15.13
C TYR A 197 8.49 8.47 -14.35
N GLY A 198 9.45 7.84 -15.03
CA GLY A 198 10.69 7.36 -14.43
C GLY A 198 10.51 6.14 -13.54
N SER A 199 11.40 5.94 -12.56
CA SER A 199 11.35 4.75 -11.70
C SER A 199 10.18 4.81 -10.73
N ILE A 200 9.37 3.75 -10.74
CA ILE A 200 8.18 3.56 -9.89
C ILE A 200 8.46 2.42 -8.90
N GLY A 201 8.12 2.63 -7.63
CA GLY A 201 8.38 1.65 -6.57
C GLY A 201 7.40 0.50 -6.54
N ALA A 202 6.11 0.77 -6.78
CA ALA A 202 5.09 -0.26 -6.80
C ALA A 202 3.87 0.13 -7.66
N ILE A 203 3.21 -0.88 -8.21
CA ILE A 203 1.81 -0.82 -8.63
C ILE A 203 0.96 -1.48 -7.54
N TRP A 204 0.09 -0.67 -6.93
CA TRP A 204 -0.84 -1.07 -5.89
C TRP A 204 -2.21 -1.23 -6.52
N PHE A 205 -2.62 -2.47 -6.74
CA PHE A 205 -3.87 -2.80 -7.41
C PHE A 205 -5.05 -2.88 -6.45
N ASP A 206 -6.23 -2.61 -6.98
CA ASP A 206 -7.50 -2.77 -6.26
C ASP A 206 -8.62 -3.16 -7.21
N GLY A 207 -9.69 -3.73 -6.66
CA GLY A 207 -10.95 -3.94 -7.37
C GLY A 207 -11.15 -5.32 -7.98
N VAL A 208 -10.18 -6.24 -7.87
CA VAL A 208 -10.37 -7.61 -8.41
C VAL A 208 -11.50 -8.37 -7.71
N TRP A 209 -11.81 -7.98 -6.46
CA TRP A 209 -12.93 -8.48 -5.68
C TRP A 209 -14.29 -8.15 -6.30
N ASP A 210 -14.37 -7.28 -7.32
CA ASP A 210 -15.64 -6.93 -7.99
C ASP A 210 -16.26 -8.12 -8.74
N HIS A 211 -15.43 -9.11 -9.10
CA HIS A 211 -15.82 -10.36 -9.75
C HIS A 211 -15.67 -11.58 -8.83
N ASP A 212 -15.63 -11.41 -7.51
CA ASP A 212 -15.49 -12.51 -6.54
C ASP A 212 -16.68 -13.50 -6.55
N GLN A 213 -17.80 -13.13 -7.17
CA GLN A 213 -18.99 -13.95 -7.37
C GLN A 213 -19.10 -14.54 -8.78
N ASP A 214 -18.13 -14.30 -9.66
CA ASP A 214 -18.13 -14.71 -11.07
C ASP A 214 -17.03 -15.76 -11.34
N PRO A 215 -17.29 -17.06 -11.06
CA PRO A 215 -16.26 -18.11 -11.05
C PRO A 215 -15.61 -18.44 -12.41
N GLY A 216 -16.04 -17.78 -13.49
CA GLY A 216 -15.46 -17.92 -14.84
C GLY A 216 -14.81 -16.65 -15.37
N PHE A 217 -14.80 -15.56 -14.61
CA PHE A 217 -14.13 -14.33 -15.01
C PHE A 217 -12.63 -14.43 -14.73
N ASP A 218 -11.83 -14.19 -15.77
CA ASP A 218 -10.37 -14.21 -15.67
C ASP A 218 -9.84 -12.78 -15.83
N TRP A 219 -9.23 -12.27 -14.76
CA TRP A 219 -8.56 -10.97 -14.75
C TRP A 219 -7.28 -10.94 -15.60
N GLN A 220 -6.76 -12.10 -16.04
CA GLN A 220 -5.53 -12.24 -16.81
C GLN A 220 -4.32 -11.56 -16.12
N LEU A 221 -4.25 -11.77 -14.79
CA LEU A 221 -3.22 -11.19 -13.92
C LEU A 221 -1.80 -11.64 -14.25
N PRO A 222 -1.52 -12.93 -14.57
CA PRO A 222 -0.14 -13.37 -14.85
C PRO A 222 0.53 -12.59 -15.98
N GLU A 223 -0.19 -12.35 -17.08
CA GLU A 223 0.32 -11.58 -18.23
C GLU A 223 0.50 -10.10 -17.90
N GLN A 224 -0.39 -9.53 -17.07
CA GLN A 224 -0.28 -8.14 -16.62
C GLN A 224 0.90 -7.96 -15.66
N TYR A 225 1.13 -8.90 -14.75
CA TYR A 225 2.29 -8.89 -13.84
C TYR A 225 3.59 -9.03 -14.64
N ALA A 226 3.62 -9.93 -15.62
CA ALA A 226 4.76 -10.08 -16.51
C ALA A 226 5.05 -8.81 -17.34
N LEU A 227 4.02 -8.05 -17.75
CA LEU A 227 4.20 -6.75 -18.38
C LEU A 227 4.89 -5.76 -17.43
N ILE A 228 4.41 -5.64 -16.19
CA ILE A 228 4.97 -4.72 -15.20
C ILE A 228 6.44 -5.03 -14.92
N HIS A 229 6.76 -6.29 -14.61
CA HIS A 229 8.14 -6.69 -14.32
C HIS A 229 9.05 -6.62 -15.55
N ARG A 230 8.52 -6.76 -16.77
CA ARG A 230 9.30 -6.54 -18.00
C ARG A 230 9.65 -5.07 -18.20
N LEU A 231 8.70 -4.16 -17.93
CA LEU A 231 8.92 -2.71 -18.07
C LEU A 231 9.81 -2.16 -16.97
N GLN A 232 9.57 -2.57 -15.72
CA GLN A 232 10.36 -2.19 -14.55
C GLN A 232 10.57 -3.41 -13.62
N PRO A 233 11.70 -4.13 -13.75
CA PRO A 233 11.98 -5.35 -12.96
C PRO A 233 12.02 -5.15 -11.44
N SER A 234 12.22 -3.92 -10.97
CA SER A 234 12.20 -3.55 -9.54
C SER A 234 10.85 -3.06 -9.03
N CYS A 235 9.86 -2.89 -9.91
CA CYS A 235 8.54 -2.40 -9.51
C CYS A 235 7.79 -3.53 -8.80
N LEU A 236 7.35 -3.26 -7.57
CA LEU A 236 6.63 -4.22 -6.74
C LEU A 236 5.15 -4.26 -7.16
N ILE A 237 4.55 -5.44 -7.08
CA ILE A 237 3.11 -5.62 -7.30
C ILE A 237 2.45 -6.02 -5.99
N GLY A 238 1.39 -5.33 -5.60
CA GLY A 238 0.50 -5.73 -4.52
C GLY A 238 -0.95 -5.57 -4.94
N ASN A 239 -1.82 -6.47 -4.50
CA ASN A 239 -3.24 -6.43 -4.83
C ASN A 239 -4.11 -6.42 -3.57
N ASN A 240 -4.97 -5.42 -3.43
CA ASN A 240 -5.89 -5.28 -2.29
C ASN A 240 -7.16 -6.11 -2.50
N HIS A 241 -6.97 -7.42 -2.56
CA HIS A 241 -8.03 -8.38 -2.85
C HIS A 241 -8.54 -9.16 -1.64
N HIS A 242 -7.97 -8.88 -0.45
CA HIS A 242 -8.35 -9.50 0.84
C HIS A 242 -8.25 -11.04 0.90
N VAL A 243 -7.54 -11.65 -0.06
CA VAL A 243 -7.15 -13.07 -0.07
C VAL A 243 -5.64 -13.24 0.02
N THR A 244 -5.17 -14.48 0.17
CA THR A 244 -3.73 -14.77 0.13
C THR A 244 -3.13 -14.36 -1.23
N PRO A 245 -1.94 -13.73 -1.26
CA PRO A 245 -1.33 -13.21 -2.49
C PRO A 245 -1.26 -14.24 -3.63
N PHE A 246 -1.55 -13.77 -4.84
CA PHE A 246 -1.39 -14.58 -6.04
C PHE A 246 0.08 -14.70 -6.47
N PRO A 247 0.47 -15.77 -7.19
CA PRO A 247 1.79 -15.85 -7.80
C PRO A 247 2.07 -14.64 -8.70
N GLY A 248 3.23 -14.01 -8.53
CA GLY A 248 3.60 -12.76 -9.20
C GLY A 248 3.49 -11.52 -8.32
N GLU A 249 2.78 -11.60 -7.19
CA GLU A 249 2.73 -10.51 -6.22
C GLU A 249 4.01 -10.47 -5.37
N ASP A 250 4.44 -9.25 -5.05
CA ASP A 250 5.70 -8.96 -4.36
C ASP A 250 5.48 -8.42 -2.94
N ILE A 251 4.30 -7.91 -2.63
CA ILE A 251 3.88 -7.42 -1.31
C ILE A 251 2.47 -7.91 -0.98
N GLN A 252 2.16 -8.05 0.31
CA GLN A 252 0.81 -8.36 0.79
C GLN A 252 0.21 -7.16 1.52
N ILE A 253 -1.06 -6.87 1.22
CA ILE A 253 -1.78 -5.69 1.71
C ILE A 253 -2.85 -6.10 2.71
N PHE A 254 -2.96 -5.38 3.82
CA PHE A 254 -4.03 -5.49 4.82
C PHE A 254 -4.76 -4.15 4.91
N GLU A 255 -6.08 -4.19 4.80
CA GLU A 255 -6.89 -2.98 4.82
C GLU A 255 -7.53 -2.75 6.19
N ARG A 256 -7.27 -1.57 6.78
CA ARG A 256 -7.84 -1.08 8.05
C ARG A 256 -7.58 -1.97 9.28
N ASP A 257 -6.68 -2.93 9.13
CA ASP A 257 -6.27 -3.88 10.16
C ASP A 257 -4.77 -4.14 10.04
N LEU A 258 -4.16 -4.45 11.17
CA LEU A 258 -2.79 -4.94 11.20
C LEU A 258 -2.74 -6.43 10.81
N PRO A 259 -1.60 -6.94 10.29
CA PRO A 259 -1.54 -8.33 9.84
C PRO A 259 -1.92 -9.33 10.94
N GLY A 260 -2.75 -10.31 10.56
CA GLY A 260 -3.31 -11.31 11.46
C GLY A 260 -4.46 -10.81 12.35
N GLU A 261 -4.94 -9.59 12.13
CA GLU A 261 -6.20 -9.08 12.69
C GLU A 261 -7.28 -9.04 11.61
N ASN A 262 -8.55 -9.03 12.00
CA ASN A 262 -9.68 -8.89 11.08
C ASN A 262 -10.85 -8.17 11.77
N LYS A 263 -10.59 -7.04 12.41
CA LYS A 263 -11.61 -6.28 13.15
C LYS A 263 -12.50 -5.47 12.19
N ALA A 264 -11.97 -5.05 11.05
CA ALA A 264 -12.68 -4.34 10.01
C ALA A 264 -13.40 -5.27 9.02
N GLY A 265 -13.11 -6.58 9.04
CA GLY A 265 -13.73 -7.58 8.16
C GLY A 265 -13.07 -7.69 6.77
N LEU A 266 -11.95 -7.00 6.54
CA LEU A 266 -11.25 -6.90 5.26
C LEU A 266 -9.85 -7.55 5.28
N SER A 267 -9.51 -8.28 6.35
CA SER A 267 -8.17 -8.84 6.56
C SER A 267 -8.23 -10.32 7.02
N GLY A 268 -9.20 -11.08 6.49
CA GLY A 268 -9.38 -12.50 6.81
C GLY A 268 -8.36 -13.47 6.19
N GLN A 269 -7.50 -12.96 5.32
CA GLN A 269 -6.44 -13.70 4.63
C GLN A 269 -5.31 -14.19 5.56
N ASP A 270 -4.67 -15.29 5.18
CA ASP A 270 -3.45 -15.78 5.85
C ASP A 270 -2.28 -14.81 5.63
N VAL A 271 -1.45 -14.62 6.66
CA VAL A 271 -0.22 -13.82 6.56
C VAL A 271 0.86 -14.60 5.82
N SER A 272 1.25 -14.12 4.66
CA SER A 272 2.27 -14.72 3.80
C SER A 272 3.70 -14.38 4.25
N ALA A 273 4.70 -14.91 3.53
CA ALA A 273 6.10 -14.57 3.72
C ALA A 273 6.55 -13.31 2.95
N LEU A 274 5.67 -12.69 2.16
CA LEU A 274 5.97 -11.45 1.44
C LEU A 274 6.16 -10.29 2.42
N PRO A 275 6.85 -9.20 2.02
CA PRO A 275 6.72 -7.92 2.69
C PRO A 275 5.24 -7.54 2.90
N LEU A 276 4.91 -7.05 4.10
CA LEU A 276 3.54 -6.74 4.49
C LEU A 276 3.35 -5.22 4.54
N GLU A 277 2.17 -4.76 4.15
CA GLU A 277 1.74 -3.37 4.30
C GLU A 277 0.31 -3.34 4.84
N THR A 278 0.07 -2.51 5.85
CA THR A 278 -1.27 -2.13 6.27
C THR A 278 -1.60 -0.74 5.74
N CYS A 279 -2.71 -0.60 5.01
CA CYS A 279 -3.26 0.71 4.70
C CYS A 279 -4.34 1.10 5.72
N GLU A 280 -4.31 2.36 6.19
CA GLU A 280 -5.25 2.89 7.17
C GLU A 280 -5.59 4.35 6.85
N THR A 281 -6.82 4.77 7.18
CA THR A 281 -7.28 6.14 6.97
C THR A 281 -6.86 7.04 8.12
N MET A 282 -6.55 8.32 7.86
CA MET A 282 -6.28 9.25 8.97
C MET A 282 -7.56 9.71 9.68
N ASN A 283 -8.65 9.80 8.93
CA ASN A 283 -10.03 10.00 9.41
C ASN A 283 -10.83 8.71 9.14
N ARG A 284 -12.12 8.80 8.74
CA ARG A 284 -12.97 7.63 8.46
C ARG A 284 -13.10 7.30 6.97
N THR A 285 -12.43 8.06 6.09
CA THR A 285 -12.62 8.00 4.64
C THR A 285 -11.30 7.99 3.88
N TRP A 286 -11.28 7.38 2.70
CA TRP A 286 -10.10 7.41 1.84
C TRP A 286 -10.03 8.73 1.06
N GLY A 287 -11.01 8.97 0.19
CA GLY A 287 -11.19 10.24 -0.51
C GLY A 287 -11.77 11.33 0.41
N TYR A 288 -11.59 12.60 0.00
CA TYR A 288 -12.07 13.75 0.76
C TYR A 288 -13.57 13.68 1.06
N ARG A 289 -13.93 13.78 2.35
CA ARG A 289 -15.30 13.95 2.83
C ARG A 289 -15.40 15.23 3.67
N ALA A 290 -16.19 16.19 3.22
CA ALA A 290 -16.31 17.51 3.84
C ALA A 290 -16.86 17.45 5.27
N THR A 291 -17.71 16.46 5.55
CA THR A 291 -18.35 16.25 6.85
C THR A 291 -17.52 15.38 7.82
N ASP A 292 -16.41 14.81 7.36
CA ASP A 292 -15.58 13.91 8.18
C ASP A 292 -14.41 14.66 8.82
N GLN A 293 -14.62 15.09 10.07
CA GLN A 293 -13.62 15.73 10.91
C GLN A 293 -13.08 14.81 12.01
N ASP A 294 -13.43 13.52 11.98
CA ASP A 294 -13.00 12.55 13.00
C ASP A 294 -11.60 12.01 12.70
N TYR A 295 -10.60 12.90 12.78
CA TYR A 295 -9.21 12.56 12.59
C TYR A 295 -8.66 11.84 13.82
N LYS A 296 -8.00 10.71 13.57
CA LYS A 296 -7.20 10.00 14.59
C LYS A 296 -6.21 10.98 15.23
N ASP A 297 -6.07 10.89 16.55
CA ASP A 297 -5.12 11.70 17.29
C ASP A 297 -3.67 11.20 17.10
N LEU A 298 -2.69 12.00 17.54
CA LEU A 298 -1.28 11.65 17.39
C LEU A 298 -0.95 10.31 18.06
N LYS A 299 -1.49 10.05 19.27
CA LYS A 299 -1.25 8.81 20.01
C LYS A 299 -1.67 7.60 19.19
N THR A 300 -2.88 7.64 18.63
CA THR A 300 -3.43 6.59 17.77
C THR A 300 -2.57 6.37 16.53
N LEU A 301 -2.15 7.44 15.85
CA LEU A 301 -1.34 7.34 14.63
C LEU A 301 0.06 6.75 14.90
N VAL A 302 0.74 7.21 15.96
CA VAL A 302 2.04 6.65 16.38
C VAL A 302 1.88 5.18 16.79
N HIS A 303 0.83 4.85 17.54
CA HIS A 303 0.56 3.46 17.94
C HIS A 303 0.33 2.55 16.72
N TYR A 304 -0.38 3.02 15.69
CA TYR A 304 -0.51 2.26 14.44
C TYR A 304 0.84 2.02 13.76
N LEU A 305 1.66 3.06 13.63
CA LEU A 305 2.98 2.96 13.00
C LEU A 305 3.89 1.97 13.75
N VAL A 306 3.96 2.12 15.07
CA VAL A 306 4.79 1.26 15.93
C VAL A 306 4.28 -0.18 15.90
N LYS A 307 2.97 -0.41 16.02
CA LYS A 307 2.39 -1.76 15.99
C LYS A 307 2.56 -2.43 14.63
N ALA A 308 2.45 -1.68 13.53
CA ALA A 308 2.75 -2.19 12.19
C ALA A 308 4.23 -2.64 12.10
N ALA A 309 5.17 -1.79 12.53
CA ALA A 309 6.59 -2.14 12.54
C ALA A 309 6.87 -3.38 13.42
N GLY A 310 6.23 -3.48 14.60
CA GLY A 310 6.33 -4.63 15.50
C GLY A 310 5.75 -5.93 14.94
N LYS A 311 4.77 -5.84 14.03
CA LYS A 311 4.26 -6.97 13.22
C LYS A 311 5.06 -7.19 11.93
N ASN A 312 6.22 -6.55 11.81
CA ASN A 312 7.09 -6.59 10.63
C ASN A 312 6.42 -6.10 9.33
N ALA A 313 5.46 -5.19 9.45
CA ALA A 313 4.74 -4.57 8.34
C ALA A 313 5.08 -3.08 8.19
N ASN A 314 4.79 -2.57 7.00
CA ASN A 314 4.74 -1.13 6.74
C ASN A 314 3.35 -0.58 7.10
N LEU A 315 3.30 0.70 7.45
CA LEU A 315 2.06 1.48 7.52
C LEU A 315 1.97 2.42 6.32
N LEU A 316 0.86 2.34 5.58
CA LEU A 316 0.48 3.27 4.53
C LEU A 316 -0.70 4.12 5.01
N MET A 317 -0.41 5.33 5.50
CA MET A 317 -1.41 6.22 6.11
C MET A 317 -2.05 7.13 5.05
N ASN A 318 -3.38 7.09 4.94
CA ASN A 318 -4.09 7.81 3.89
C ASN A 318 -4.46 9.26 4.24
N ILE A 319 -4.40 10.11 3.22
CA ILE A 319 -4.95 11.47 3.19
C ILE A 319 -5.81 11.63 1.93
N GLY A 320 -7.02 12.17 2.09
CA GLY A 320 -7.87 12.61 0.97
C GLY A 320 -7.75 14.13 0.74
N PRO A 321 -7.03 14.60 -0.31
CA PRO A 321 -6.85 16.02 -0.58
C PRO A 321 -8.15 16.71 -1.01
N GLN A 322 -8.23 18.00 -0.71
CA GLN A 322 -9.35 18.87 -1.06
C GLN A 322 -9.45 19.06 -2.58
N PRO A 323 -10.64 19.39 -3.13
CA PRO A 323 -10.82 19.60 -4.57
C PRO A 323 -9.95 20.73 -5.15
N ASN A 324 -9.51 21.68 -4.32
CA ASN A 324 -8.63 22.76 -4.74
C ASN A 324 -7.13 22.36 -4.80
N GLY A 325 -6.76 21.13 -4.42
CA GLY A 325 -5.38 20.64 -4.42
C GLY A 325 -4.60 20.82 -3.12
N GLU A 326 -5.24 21.30 -2.05
CA GLU A 326 -4.61 21.34 -0.72
C GLU A 326 -4.77 20.01 0.02
N LEU A 327 -3.72 19.57 0.73
CA LEU A 327 -3.90 18.58 1.79
C LEU A 327 -4.76 19.20 2.91
N PRO A 328 -5.66 18.45 3.57
CA PRO A 328 -6.42 18.98 4.70
C PRO A 328 -5.47 19.48 5.80
N ALA A 329 -5.75 20.64 6.37
CA ALA A 329 -4.88 21.26 7.39
C ALA A 329 -4.62 20.33 8.59
N THR A 330 -5.63 19.59 9.03
CA THR A 330 -5.49 18.59 10.10
C THR A 330 -4.53 17.48 9.71
N SER A 331 -4.56 17.02 8.45
CA SER A 331 -3.61 16.02 7.96
C SER A 331 -2.18 16.54 7.96
N VAL A 332 -1.97 17.78 7.52
CA VAL A 332 -0.64 18.42 7.54
C VAL A 332 -0.11 18.55 8.98
N GLU A 333 -0.96 18.94 9.93
CA GLU A 333 -0.59 19.01 11.34
C GLU A 333 -0.23 17.63 11.90
N ARG A 334 -1.00 16.57 11.57
CA ARG A 334 -0.67 15.19 11.98
C ARG A 334 0.65 14.71 11.37
N LEU A 335 0.91 14.99 10.09
CA LEU A 335 2.18 14.67 9.44
C LEU A 335 3.35 15.34 10.16
N LYS A 336 3.21 16.62 10.51
CA LYS A 336 4.23 17.37 11.26
C LYS A 336 4.48 16.75 12.64
N GLN A 337 3.42 16.45 13.39
CA GLN A 337 3.52 15.84 14.72
C GLN A 337 4.16 14.45 14.70
N ILE A 338 3.82 13.62 13.70
CA ILE A 338 4.47 12.32 13.47
C ILE A 338 5.95 12.55 13.12
N GLY A 339 6.27 13.55 12.30
CA GLY A 339 7.64 13.94 11.97
C GLY A 339 8.48 14.31 13.19
N GLU A 340 7.93 15.11 14.10
CA GLU A 340 8.57 15.46 15.37
C GLU A 340 8.85 14.22 16.23
N TRP A 341 7.92 13.25 16.25
CA TRP A 341 8.15 11.96 16.91
C TRP A 341 9.22 11.11 16.20
N MET A 342 9.20 11.05 14.87
CA MET A 342 10.16 10.31 14.04
C MET A 342 11.58 10.87 14.11
N GLN A 343 11.77 12.17 14.38
CA GLN A 343 13.09 12.74 14.62
C GLN A 343 13.77 12.13 15.85
N VAL A 344 12.98 11.75 16.86
CA VAL A 344 13.49 11.10 18.07
C VAL A 344 13.59 9.59 17.88
N TYR A 345 12.52 8.95 17.40
CA TYR A 345 12.37 7.49 17.44
C TYR A 345 12.51 6.79 16.08
N GLY A 346 12.78 7.51 15.00
CA GLY A 346 12.78 6.95 13.64
C GLY A 346 13.76 5.79 13.42
N GLU A 347 14.86 5.72 14.19
CA GLU A 347 15.79 4.59 14.15
C GLU A 347 15.18 3.28 14.66
N THR A 348 14.23 3.36 15.59
CA THR A 348 13.55 2.19 16.16
C THR A 348 12.41 1.69 15.27
N ILE A 349 12.19 2.37 14.14
CA ILE A 349 11.20 2.04 13.10
C ILE A 349 11.91 1.66 11.81
N HIS A 350 12.62 2.59 11.16
CA HIS A 350 13.20 2.37 9.84
C HIS A 350 14.33 1.33 9.83
N GLY A 351 14.30 0.46 8.82
CA GLY A 351 15.29 -0.62 8.67
C GLY A 351 15.20 -1.69 9.77
N THR A 352 14.14 -1.70 10.57
CA THR A 352 13.92 -2.75 11.58
C THR A 352 13.17 -3.95 10.99
N ARG A 353 13.14 -5.04 11.74
CA ARG A 353 12.23 -6.17 11.58
C ARG A 353 11.39 -6.33 12.85
N GLY A 354 10.36 -7.17 12.79
CA GLY A 354 9.62 -7.59 13.98
C GLY A 354 10.58 -8.17 15.02
N GLY A 355 10.45 -7.75 16.28
CA GLY A 355 11.39 -8.10 17.34
C GLY A 355 11.16 -9.49 17.95
N LEU A 356 12.02 -9.85 18.91
CA LEU A 356 12.03 -11.15 19.56
C LEU A 356 10.77 -11.46 20.38
N VAL A 357 10.05 -10.44 20.82
CA VAL A 357 8.81 -10.59 21.59
C VAL A 357 7.65 -10.14 20.72
N ALA A 358 6.79 -11.11 20.38
CA ALA A 358 5.57 -10.86 19.63
C ALA A 358 4.68 -9.81 20.35
N PRO A 359 3.86 -9.05 19.59
CA PRO A 359 2.97 -8.05 20.16
C PRO A 359 2.16 -8.53 21.38
N ARG A 360 2.03 -7.65 22.38
CA ARG A 360 1.28 -7.86 23.63
C ARG A 360 0.42 -6.63 23.92
N PRO A 361 -0.52 -6.68 24.88
CA PRO A 361 -1.31 -5.51 25.28
C PRO A 361 -0.45 -4.29 25.63
N TRP A 362 0.74 -4.52 26.20
CA TRP A 362 1.62 -3.43 26.60
C TRP A 362 2.34 -2.71 25.45
N GLY A 363 2.40 -3.34 24.27
CA GLY A 363 3.16 -2.82 23.14
C GLY A 363 3.82 -3.91 22.30
N VAL A 364 4.93 -3.55 21.66
CA VAL A 364 5.61 -4.40 20.67
C VAL A 364 7.12 -4.33 20.81
N THR A 365 7.82 -5.19 20.08
CA THR A 365 9.27 -5.06 19.89
C THR A 365 9.62 -4.96 18.42
N THR A 366 10.64 -4.15 18.11
CA THR A 366 11.30 -4.10 16.80
C THR A 366 12.78 -4.41 16.99
N GLN A 367 13.44 -4.91 15.95
CA GLN A 367 14.84 -5.31 16.03
C GLN A 367 15.64 -4.79 14.84
N LYS A 368 16.87 -4.34 15.12
CA LYS A 368 17.88 -4.01 14.14
C LYS A 368 19.22 -4.52 14.62
N ASP A 369 19.85 -5.40 13.85
CA ASP A 369 21.10 -6.05 14.23
C ASP A 369 21.00 -6.71 15.63
N ASN A 370 21.92 -6.36 16.52
CA ASN A 370 21.96 -6.83 17.92
C ASN A 370 21.22 -5.92 18.91
N ARG A 371 20.38 -4.99 18.40
CA ARG A 371 19.59 -4.05 19.21
C ARG A 371 18.11 -4.41 19.11
N LEU A 372 17.47 -4.61 20.27
CA LEU A 372 16.04 -4.80 20.39
C LEU A 372 15.43 -3.55 21.00
N PHE A 373 14.47 -2.94 20.32
CA PHE A 373 13.71 -1.81 20.81
C PHE A 373 12.37 -2.30 21.36
N VAL A 374 12.13 -2.05 22.63
CA VAL A 374 10.91 -2.41 23.34
C VAL A 374 10.04 -1.16 23.41
N HIS A 375 9.00 -1.14 22.59
CA HIS A 375 8.03 -0.05 22.50
C HIS A 375 6.92 -0.28 23.51
N ILE A 376 6.94 0.45 24.63
CA ILE A 376 5.97 0.34 25.71
C ILE A 376 4.91 1.41 25.50
N LEU A 377 3.75 0.97 25.02
CA LEU A 377 2.64 1.83 24.59
C LEU A 377 1.60 2.02 25.69
N GLU A 378 1.36 0.99 26.49
CA GLU A 378 0.44 0.99 27.63
C GLU A 378 1.00 0.06 28.71
N LEU A 379 1.22 0.54 29.93
CA LEU A 379 1.68 -0.33 31.02
C LEU A 379 1.12 0.17 32.33
N GLU A 380 0.64 -0.75 33.17
CA GLU A 380 0.06 -0.40 34.47
C GLU A 380 1.09 -0.40 35.59
N ASP A 381 2.17 -1.18 35.43
CA ASP A 381 3.20 -1.42 36.43
C ASP A 381 4.56 -0.82 36.04
N LYS A 382 5.45 -0.72 37.03
CA LYS A 382 6.86 -0.36 36.80
C LYS A 382 7.72 -1.53 36.28
N GLY A 383 7.18 -2.75 36.33
CA GLY A 383 7.87 -3.96 35.91
C GLY A 383 7.35 -4.44 34.57
N LEU A 384 8.24 -4.69 33.60
CA LEU A 384 7.87 -5.34 32.34
C LEU A 384 8.66 -6.63 32.16
N PHE A 385 7.96 -7.77 32.13
CA PHE A 385 8.57 -9.06 31.82
C PHE A 385 8.60 -9.30 30.30
N LEU A 386 9.77 -9.71 29.81
CA LEU A 386 10.04 -10.09 28.43
C LEU A 386 10.53 -11.55 28.42
N PRO A 387 9.86 -12.48 27.71
CA PRO A 387 10.20 -13.90 27.70
C PRO A 387 11.40 -14.21 26.78
N ILE A 388 12.52 -13.50 26.97
CA ILE A 388 13.76 -13.65 26.19
C ILE A 388 14.69 -14.64 26.92
N THR A 389 14.72 -15.88 26.46
CA THR A 389 15.45 -16.98 27.11
C THR A 389 16.72 -17.40 26.38
N ASP A 390 16.87 -17.02 25.11
CA ASP A 390 17.92 -17.48 24.20
C ASP A 390 18.99 -16.41 23.89
N ARG A 391 18.93 -15.27 24.59
CA ARG A 391 19.88 -14.15 24.43
C ARG A 391 20.23 -13.56 25.79
N LYS A 392 21.52 -13.28 26.03
CA LYS A 392 21.97 -12.57 27.23
C LYS A 392 21.86 -11.07 27.02
N ILE A 393 21.20 -10.33 27.93
CA ILE A 393 21.15 -8.87 27.86
C ILE A 393 22.43 -8.30 28.48
N LYS A 394 23.13 -7.44 27.74
CA LYS A 394 24.30 -6.71 28.22
C LYS A 394 23.94 -5.34 28.80
N LYS A 395 23.01 -4.64 28.15
CA LYS A 395 22.60 -3.28 28.54
C LYS A 395 21.12 -3.08 28.24
N ALA A 396 20.45 -2.35 29.12
CA ALA A 396 19.13 -1.78 28.90
C ALA A 396 19.17 -0.27 29.13
N THR A 397 18.63 0.52 28.20
CA THR A 397 18.63 1.99 28.28
C THR A 397 17.32 2.57 27.78
N CYS A 398 16.83 3.64 28.41
CA CYS A 398 15.77 4.45 27.83
C CYS A 398 16.32 5.09 26.54
N PHE A 399 15.63 4.90 25.43
CA PHE A 399 16.13 5.30 24.12
C PHE A 399 16.28 6.81 23.98
N LYS A 400 15.30 7.58 24.49
CA LYS A 400 15.31 9.04 24.38
C LYS A 400 16.37 9.71 25.26
N THR A 401 16.49 9.28 26.52
CA THR A 401 17.38 9.94 27.51
C THR A 401 18.74 9.28 27.62
N GLN A 402 18.91 8.09 27.04
CA GLN A 402 20.10 7.24 27.16
C GLN A 402 20.39 6.79 28.61
N SER A 403 19.48 7.03 29.55
CA SER A 403 19.63 6.63 30.95
C SER A 403 19.53 5.12 31.11
N PRO A 404 20.31 4.48 32.01
CA PRO A 404 20.24 3.04 32.24
C PRO A 404 18.89 2.63 32.82
N ILE A 405 18.36 1.51 32.32
CA ILE A 405 17.20 0.82 32.89
C ILE A 405 17.70 -0.39 33.65
N LYS A 406 17.24 -0.55 34.89
CA LYS A 406 17.57 -1.73 35.69
C LYS A 406 16.87 -2.94 35.10
N PHE A 407 17.54 -4.09 35.08
CA PHE A 407 16.91 -5.33 34.65
C PHE A 407 17.47 -6.52 35.44
N LYS A 408 16.66 -7.57 35.55
CA LYS A 408 17.07 -8.89 36.05
C LYS A 408 16.76 -9.91 35.00
N GLN A 409 17.75 -10.76 34.69
CA GLN A 409 17.59 -11.86 33.74
C GLN A 409 17.79 -13.20 34.45
N ASP A 410 16.86 -14.12 34.23
CA ASP A 410 16.95 -15.50 34.68
C ASP A 410 16.68 -16.48 33.53
N LYS A 411 16.46 -17.77 33.84
CA LYS A 411 16.20 -18.81 32.85
C LYS A 411 14.86 -18.66 32.11
N ASN A 412 13.93 -17.87 32.64
CA ASN A 412 12.58 -17.70 32.11
C ASN A 412 12.46 -16.42 31.26
N GLY A 413 13.30 -15.42 31.52
CA GLY A 413 13.30 -14.19 30.73
C GLY A 413 13.99 -13.01 31.42
N VAL A 414 13.59 -11.81 31.02
CA VAL A 414 14.13 -10.54 31.50
C VAL A 414 13.00 -9.72 32.10
N VAL A 415 13.18 -9.20 33.31
CA VAL A 415 12.31 -8.18 33.89
C VAL A 415 13.01 -6.83 33.79
N LEU A 416 12.41 -5.87 33.10
CA LEU A 416 12.79 -4.46 33.12
C LEU A 416 12.16 -3.80 34.34
N GLU A 417 12.95 -3.05 35.11
CA GLU A 417 12.53 -2.26 36.26
C GLU A 417 12.57 -0.77 35.86
N LEU A 418 11.41 -0.24 35.47
CA LEU A 418 11.24 1.15 35.06
C LEU A 418 11.22 2.08 36.28
N PRO A 419 11.75 3.31 36.19
CA PRO A 419 11.76 4.25 37.31
C PRO A 419 10.33 4.64 37.75
N GLU A 420 9.43 4.72 36.78
CA GLU A 420 8.02 5.06 36.93
C GLU A 420 7.17 4.33 35.90
N VAL A 421 5.85 4.36 36.08
CA VAL A 421 4.91 3.82 35.10
C VAL A 421 4.93 4.76 33.88
N PRO A 422 5.24 4.27 32.67
CA PRO A 422 5.32 5.12 31.49
C PRO A 422 4.01 5.86 31.19
N THR A 423 4.11 7.14 30.89
CA THR A 423 2.97 7.99 30.47
C THR A 423 3.17 8.63 29.09
N ASP A 424 4.36 8.46 28.50
CA ASP A 424 4.65 8.91 27.13
C ASP A 424 3.77 8.17 26.12
N ILE A 425 3.56 8.79 24.94
CA ILE A 425 2.87 8.15 23.80
C ILE A 425 3.54 6.80 23.45
N ASP A 426 4.86 6.77 23.51
CA ASP A 426 5.67 5.57 23.33
C ASP A 426 6.94 5.69 24.17
N TYR A 427 7.07 4.82 25.18
CA TYR A 427 8.27 4.73 26.01
C TYR A 427 9.15 3.60 25.50
N VAL A 428 10.27 3.97 24.87
CA VAL A 428 11.15 3.00 24.22
C VAL A 428 12.35 2.66 25.08
N VAL A 429 12.56 1.35 25.33
CA VAL A 429 13.77 0.80 25.95
C VAL A 429 14.58 0.06 24.89
N GLU A 430 15.86 0.41 24.74
CA GLU A 430 16.81 -0.33 23.92
C GLU A 430 17.52 -1.39 24.75
N LEU A 431 17.50 -2.63 24.28
CA LEU A 431 18.28 -3.76 24.80
C LEU A 431 19.38 -4.14 23.80
N THR A 432 20.58 -4.40 24.32
CA THR A 432 21.70 -4.93 23.52
C THR A 432 22.15 -6.29 24.04
N PHE A 433 22.53 -7.18 23.13
CA PHE A 433 22.93 -8.56 23.41
C PHE A 433 24.44 -8.79 23.39
#